data_AF-A0A1M5NJI9-F1
#
_entry.id   AF-A0A1M5NJI9-F1
#
_cell.length_a   1.000
_cell.length_b   1.000
_cell.length_c   1.000
_cell.angle_alpha   90.00
_cell.angle_beta   90.00
_cell.angle_gamma   90.00
#
_symmetry.space_group_name_H-M   'P 1'
#
loop_
_entity.id
_entity.type
_entity.pdbx_description
1 polymer ?
#
loop_
_entity_poly.entity_id
_entity_poly.type
_entity_poly.pdbx_seq_one_letter_code
_entity_poly.pdbx_strand_id
1 'polypeptide(L)'
;MTAHNAISFSEDQAAAWDDIAVVLRQSGVDLDESLLQPSRSDASSVLAVVGKAGSGKTLLLAELYRALEEAGVDVISGDWEGRKKKDRRTLAILAPTNKAASVLRNRGVPATTIHRILYTPVYDPEYEKIAEWLAGQGDKPEIEGLTDVALDRAFASYQQNKSIPAALAAAGLRGSDFITGWKRREEPLDIGFIDESSMLDKKQFEDLQEIFPTLLLFGDPAQLPPVQSEGGMVFETLLENRVLKLNRVHRQDADNPILDLAHALADPQLDFYGFERMVTEAAERDERVVLAQRVEAGLMARSPALVWRNATRIRLIHAFRAAYNAPEDELLEGEPLICDGIELPMKHRKKRLDLEARGLTKGAQVIYLGPGRKPGFSRLHVFGAEDPQVSAASIVKIEQEGDEEPFIPFAARMGATFLHGAAVTIHKAQGSQWDTVQVFAPDIYAASRMGRVEAGQPLWKRLAYVAITRAENQLRWVVRNRLGRPEGPLTVDDLRAPAAELTLSAEEQI
;
A
#
# COMPACT_ATOMS: atom_id res chain seq x y z
N MET A 1 -29.40 -11.56 -10.42
CA MET A 1 -28.56 -12.36 -11.35
C MET A 1 -27.70 -11.38 -12.14
N THR A 2 -26.59 -10.96 -11.55
CA THR A 2 -25.58 -10.13 -12.21
C THR A 2 -24.70 -11.04 -13.05
N ALA A 3 -24.63 -10.77 -14.36
CA ALA A 3 -23.80 -11.52 -15.28
C ALA A 3 -22.32 -11.33 -14.91
N HIS A 4 -21.69 -12.38 -14.37
CA HIS A 4 -20.24 -12.46 -14.32
C HIS A 4 -19.75 -12.63 -15.77
N ASN A 5 -19.14 -11.59 -16.33
CA ASN A 5 -18.31 -11.77 -17.53
C ASN A 5 -17.24 -12.80 -17.17
N ALA A 6 -17.22 -13.94 -17.86
CA ALA A 6 -16.19 -14.96 -17.66
C ALA A 6 -14.83 -14.33 -17.97
N ILE A 7 -14.00 -14.17 -16.94
CA ILE A 7 -12.65 -13.62 -17.08
C ILE A 7 -11.80 -14.67 -17.80
N SER A 8 -11.33 -14.34 -19.00
CA SER A 8 -10.43 -15.24 -19.75
C SER A 8 -8.99 -15.01 -19.32
N PHE A 9 -8.39 -15.97 -18.61
CA PHE A 9 -6.95 -15.98 -18.34
C PHE A 9 -6.14 -16.18 -19.62
N SER A 10 -4.90 -15.67 -19.63
CA SER A 10 -3.89 -16.10 -20.60
C SER A 10 -3.42 -17.52 -20.28
N GLU A 11 -2.75 -18.19 -21.23
CA GLU A 11 -2.28 -19.57 -21.08
C GLU A 11 -1.36 -19.75 -19.86
N ASP A 12 -0.45 -18.79 -19.62
CA ASP A 12 0.44 -18.79 -18.47
C ASP A 12 -0.25 -18.48 -17.14
N GLN A 13 -1.30 -17.65 -17.15
CA GLN A 13 -2.15 -17.41 -15.98
C GLN A 13 -2.98 -18.66 -15.63
N ALA A 14 -3.50 -19.36 -16.64
CA ALA A 14 -4.21 -20.62 -16.45
C ALA A 14 -3.28 -21.72 -15.93
N ALA A 15 -2.08 -21.87 -16.50
CA ALA A 15 -1.09 -22.81 -15.98
C ALA A 15 -0.67 -22.47 -14.54
N ALA A 16 -0.46 -21.19 -14.23
CA ALA A 16 -0.16 -20.76 -12.86
C ALA A 16 -1.33 -21.04 -11.91
N TRP A 17 -2.57 -20.86 -12.36
CA TRP A 17 -3.77 -21.23 -11.60
C TRP A 17 -3.79 -22.72 -11.28
N ASP A 18 -3.56 -23.57 -12.28
CA ASP A 18 -3.59 -25.03 -12.12
C ASP A 18 -2.51 -25.50 -11.13
N ASP A 19 -1.28 -25.00 -11.24
CA ASP A 19 -0.18 -25.32 -10.32
C ASP A 19 -0.48 -24.86 -8.88
N ILE A 20 -1.08 -23.68 -8.73
CA ILE A 20 -1.52 -23.17 -7.43
C ILE A 20 -2.66 -24.03 -6.86
N ALA A 21 -3.63 -24.43 -7.68
CA ALA A 21 -4.73 -25.29 -7.27
C ALA A 21 -4.23 -26.65 -6.77
N VAL A 22 -3.19 -27.22 -7.39
CA VAL A 22 -2.53 -28.45 -6.89
C VAL A 22 -1.94 -28.24 -5.50
N VAL A 23 -1.23 -27.13 -5.26
CA VAL A 23 -0.66 -26.83 -3.94
C VAL A 23 -1.76 -26.57 -2.90
N LEU A 24 -2.81 -25.83 -3.26
CA LEU A 24 -3.95 -25.59 -2.37
C LEU A 24 -4.66 -26.89 -2.02
N ARG A 25 -4.82 -27.83 -2.97
CA ARG A 25 -5.40 -29.16 -2.73
C ARG A 25 -4.56 -29.99 -1.76
N GLN A 26 -3.22 -29.93 -1.85
CA GLN A 26 -2.32 -30.55 -0.87
C GLN A 26 -2.46 -29.90 0.51
N SER A 27 -2.64 -28.59 0.54
CA SER A 27 -2.91 -27.88 1.79
C SER A 27 -4.26 -28.27 2.37
N GLY A 28 -5.21 -28.82 1.59
CA GLY A 28 -6.56 -29.23 2.01
C GLY A 28 -7.70 -28.32 1.51
N VAL A 29 -7.48 -27.54 0.45
CA VAL A 29 -8.50 -26.71 -0.20
C VAL A 29 -8.66 -27.14 -1.65
N ASP A 30 -9.82 -27.69 -2.00
CA ASP A 30 -10.15 -28.02 -3.39
C ASP A 30 -11.01 -26.93 -4.02
N LEU A 31 -10.44 -26.19 -4.97
CA LEU A 31 -11.13 -25.10 -5.66
C LEU A 31 -12.19 -25.62 -6.66
N ASP A 32 -12.03 -26.83 -7.20
CA ASP A 32 -12.90 -27.37 -8.24
C ASP A 32 -14.21 -27.91 -7.65
N GLU A 33 -14.11 -28.57 -6.49
CA GLU A 33 -15.25 -29.17 -5.78
C GLU A 33 -15.76 -28.30 -4.62
N SER A 34 -15.14 -27.14 -4.39
CA SER A 34 -15.40 -26.25 -3.24
C SER A 34 -15.39 -27.02 -1.90
N LEU A 35 -14.39 -27.90 -1.74
CA LEU A 35 -14.29 -28.82 -0.61
C LEU A 35 -13.12 -28.44 0.30
N LEU A 36 -13.41 -28.29 1.60
CA LEU A 36 -12.39 -28.06 2.62
C LEU A 36 -12.10 -29.35 3.38
N GLN A 37 -10.82 -29.64 3.55
CA GLN A 37 -10.32 -30.78 4.30
C GLN A 37 -9.16 -30.35 5.21
N PRO A 38 -8.84 -31.14 6.25
CA PRO A 38 -7.59 -30.99 6.98
C PRO A 38 -6.40 -31.06 6.02
N SER A 39 -5.31 -30.37 6.37
CA SER A 39 -4.08 -30.44 5.56
C SER A 39 -3.62 -31.88 5.39
N ARG A 40 -3.30 -32.24 4.15
CA ARG A 40 -2.81 -33.58 3.80
C ARG A 40 -1.29 -33.69 3.94
N SER A 41 -0.61 -32.59 4.26
CA SER A 41 0.85 -32.54 4.42
C SER A 41 1.27 -31.55 5.51
N ASP A 42 2.28 -31.93 6.29
CA ASP A 42 2.99 -31.04 7.21
C ASP A 42 4.17 -30.32 6.54
N ALA A 43 4.42 -30.59 5.25
CA ALA A 43 5.52 -29.96 4.51
C ALA A 43 5.14 -28.54 4.10
N SER A 44 6.04 -27.57 4.39
CA SER A 44 5.86 -26.22 3.91
C SER A 44 5.99 -26.14 2.38
N SER A 45 5.11 -25.37 1.75
CA SER A 45 5.05 -25.18 0.31
C SER A 45 5.07 -23.69 0.02
N VAL A 46 6.14 -23.25 -0.64
CA VAL A 46 6.28 -21.88 -1.15
C VAL A 46 6.23 -21.91 -2.67
N LEU A 47 5.41 -21.05 -3.26
CA LEU A 47 5.38 -20.75 -4.69
C LEU A 47 5.51 -19.25 -4.90
N ALA A 48 6.11 -18.86 -6.03
CA ALA A 48 6.17 -17.47 -6.45
C ALA A 48 5.57 -17.30 -7.84
N VAL A 49 4.57 -16.43 -7.97
CA VAL A 49 4.06 -15.92 -9.23
C VAL A 49 4.80 -14.63 -9.56
N VAL A 50 5.69 -14.69 -10.54
CA VAL A 50 6.51 -13.56 -10.97
C VAL A 50 6.13 -13.08 -12.35
N GLY A 51 6.13 -11.78 -12.56
CA GLY A 51 5.81 -11.20 -13.86
C GLY A 51 5.98 -9.69 -13.84
N LYS A 52 6.21 -9.09 -15.00
CA LYS A 52 6.37 -7.63 -15.13
C LYS A 52 5.03 -6.90 -15.06
N ALA A 53 5.04 -5.58 -15.17
CA ALA A 53 3.87 -4.75 -15.30
C ALA A 53 3.05 -5.19 -16.52
N GLY A 54 1.73 -5.26 -16.35
CA GLY A 54 0.82 -5.77 -17.38
C GLY A 54 0.72 -7.30 -17.50
N SER A 55 1.35 -8.08 -16.62
CA SER A 55 1.20 -9.56 -16.63
C SER A 55 -0.04 -10.09 -15.89
N GLY A 56 -0.82 -9.19 -15.27
CA GLY A 56 -2.07 -9.55 -14.59
C GLY A 56 -1.91 -10.26 -13.23
N LYS A 57 -0.74 -10.20 -12.57
CA LYS A 57 -0.52 -10.79 -11.22
C LYS A 57 -1.61 -10.44 -10.22
N THR A 58 -1.92 -9.14 -10.09
CA THR A 58 -2.91 -8.67 -9.13
C THR A 58 -4.33 -9.12 -9.49
N LEU A 59 -4.62 -9.34 -10.79
CA LEU A 59 -5.89 -9.93 -11.22
C LEU A 59 -5.93 -11.41 -10.79
N LEU A 60 -4.88 -12.18 -11.08
CA LEU A 60 -4.78 -13.59 -10.68
C LEU A 60 -4.93 -13.76 -9.16
N LEU A 61 -4.25 -12.92 -8.37
CA LEU A 61 -4.40 -12.90 -6.91
C LEU A 61 -5.84 -12.65 -6.48
N ALA A 62 -6.51 -11.66 -7.07
CA ALA A 62 -7.89 -11.32 -6.73
C ALA A 62 -8.87 -12.45 -7.09
N GLU A 63 -8.70 -13.10 -8.24
CA GLU A 63 -9.55 -14.24 -8.62
C GLU A 63 -9.28 -15.47 -7.74
N LEU A 64 -8.02 -15.74 -7.37
CA LEU A 64 -7.68 -16.81 -6.42
C LEU A 64 -8.33 -16.57 -5.06
N TYR A 65 -8.30 -15.33 -4.58
CA TYR A 65 -9.00 -14.94 -3.35
C TYR A 65 -10.51 -15.23 -3.45
N ARG A 66 -11.17 -14.80 -4.53
CA ARG A 66 -12.62 -15.03 -4.71
C ARG A 66 -12.95 -16.53 -4.73
N ALA A 67 -12.17 -17.33 -5.44
CA ALA A 67 -12.38 -18.78 -5.46
C ALA A 67 -12.16 -19.42 -4.07
N LEU A 68 -11.19 -18.95 -3.29
CA LEU A 68 -10.98 -19.40 -1.91
C LEU A 68 -12.14 -19.01 -1.00
N GLU A 69 -12.65 -17.78 -1.13
CA GLU A 69 -13.82 -17.30 -0.39
C GLU A 69 -15.08 -18.09 -0.74
N GLU A 70 -15.32 -18.36 -2.03
CA GLU A 70 -16.43 -19.20 -2.51
C GLU A 70 -16.32 -20.65 -2.01
N ALA A 71 -15.10 -21.17 -1.89
CA ALA A 71 -14.84 -22.48 -1.28
C ALA A 71 -15.00 -22.49 0.26
N GLY A 72 -15.28 -21.34 0.89
CA GLY A 72 -15.52 -21.22 2.32
C GLY A 72 -14.27 -21.04 3.19
N VAL A 73 -13.14 -20.64 2.59
CA VAL A 73 -11.91 -20.30 3.35
C VAL A 73 -12.10 -18.97 4.06
N ASP A 74 -11.87 -18.95 5.38
CA ASP A 74 -12.03 -17.75 6.18
C ASP A 74 -10.83 -16.82 6.00
N VAL A 75 -11.08 -15.56 5.63
CA VAL A 75 -10.01 -14.56 5.61
C VAL A 75 -9.69 -14.11 7.03
N ILE A 76 -8.40 -14.18 7.38
CA ILE A 76 -7.88 -13.66 8.63
C ILE A 76 -7.23 -12.29 8.44
N SER A 77 -7.36 -11.47 9.46
CA SER A 77 -6.69 -10.16 9.53
C SER A 77 -5.79 -10.13 10.77
N GLY A 78 -4.91 -9.13 10.86
CA GLY A 78 -3.99 -9.01 12.01
C GLY A 78 -4.67 -9.01 13.39
N ASP A 79 -5.97 -8.71 13.42
CA ASP A 79 -6.76 -8.64 14.64
C ASP A 79 -7.75 -9.80 14.84
N TRP A 80 -7.97 -10.65 13.82
CA TRP A 80 -8.91 -11.77 13.88
C TRP A 80 -8.40 -13.04 13.21
N GLU A 81 -8.34 -14.12 14.01
CA GLU A 81 -7.96 -15.45 13.56
C GLU A 81 -9.11 -16.47 13.69
N GLY A 82 -10.15 -16.17 14.47
CA GLY A 82 -11.26 -17.07 14.82
C GLY A 82 -10.81 -18.36 15.55
N ARG A 83 -11.74 -19.26 15.90
CA ARG A 83 -11.39 -20.52 16.59
C ARG A 83 -10.83 -21.58 15.62
N LYS A 84 -9.75 -22.25 16.01
CA LYS A 84 -9.23 -23.44 15.29
C LYS A 84 -10.29 -24.55 15.30
N LYS A 85 -10.75 -24.95 14.12
CA LYS A 85 -11.60 -26.14 13.91
C LYS A 85 -10.89 -27.05 12.91
N LYS A 86 -11.08 -28.36 13.03
CA LYS A 86 -10.35 -29.38 12.26
C LYS A 86 -10.46 -29.20 10.74
N ASP A 87 -11.60 -28.73 10.26
CA ASP A 87 -11.90 -28.55 8.83
C ASP A 87 -11.91 -27.08 8.39
N ARG A 88 -11.56 -26.15 9.30
CA ARG A 88 -11.54 -24.72 9.01
C ARG A 88 -10.21 -24.35 8.41
N ARG A 89 -10.25 -23.66 7.27
CA ARG A 89 -9.08 -23.17 6.55
C ARG A 89 -9.08 -21.66 6.52
N THR A 90 -7.90 -21.07 6.69
CA THR A 90 -7.74 -19.63 6.77
C THR A 90 -6.79 -19.08 5.70
N LEU A 91 -7.03 -17.84 5.30
CA LEU A 91 -6.21 -17.11 4.34
C LEU A 91 -5.82 -15.74 4.89
N ALA A 92 -4.53 -15.41 4.89
CA ALA A 92 -4.05 -14.05 5.13
C ALA A 92 -3.51 -13.46 3.82
N ILE A 93 -4.02 -12.29 3.43
CA ILE A 93 -3.54 -11.55 2.26
C ILE A 93 -2.75 -10.34 2.73
N LEU A 94 -1.47 -10.29 2.39
CA LEU A 94 -0.48 -9.39 2.96
C LEU A 94 0.21 -8.55 1.89
N ALA A 95 0.62 -7.34 2.28
CA ALA A 95 1.52 -6.51 1.49
C ALA A 95 2.58 -5.82 2.38
N PRO A 96 3.76 -5.44 1.83
CA PRO A 96 4.83 -4.77 2.57
C PRO A 96 4.44 -3.39 3.09
N THR A 97 3.53 -2.68 2.39
CA THR A 97 3.14 -1.29 2.72
C THR A 97 1.62 -1.15 2.84
N ASN A 98 1.17 -0.15 3.63
CA ASN A 98 -0.25 0.17 3.75
C ASN A 98 -0.87 0.55 2.40
N LYS A 99 -0.10 1.20 1.52
CA LYS A 99 -0.57 1.61 0.21
C LYS A 99 -0.81 0.42 -0.72
N ALA A 100 0.13 -0.51 -0.80
CA ALA A 100 -0.05 -1.75 -1.56
C ALA A 100 -1.26 -2.56 -1.04
N ALA A 101 -1.39 -2.70 0.28
CA ALA A 101 -2.58 -3.32 0.88
C ALA A 101 -3.89 -2.56 0.53
N SER A 102 -3.84 -1.23 0.45
CA SER A 102 -5.00 -0.41 0.05
C SER A 102 -5.38 -0.60 -1.41
N VAL A 103 -4.42 -0.77 -2.31
CA VAL A 103 -4.69 -1.04 -3.74
C VAL A 103 -5.46 -2.36 -3.89
N LEU A 104 -5.08 -3.38 -3.13
CA LEU A 104 -5.82 -4.65 -3.07
C LEU A 104 -7.23 -4.48 -2.50
N ARG A 105 -7.39 -3.74 -1.39
CA ARG A 105 -8.72 -3.46 -0.80
C ARG A 105 -9.66 -2.74 -1.77
N ASN A 106 -9.15 -1.79 -2.55
CA ASN A 106 -9.93 -1.10 -3.57
C ASN A 106 -10.43 -2.03 -4.69
N ARG A 107 -9.83 -3.22 -4.84
CA ARG A 107 -10.27 -4.29 -5.75
C ARG A 107 -11.14 -5.35 -5.07
N GLY A 108 -11.59 -5.08 -3.85
CA GLY A 108 -12.41 -6.00 -3.05
C GLY A 108 -11.60 -7.08 -2.34
N VAL A 109 -10.27 -7.01 -2.30
CA VAL A 109 -9.42 -8.01 -1.65
C VAL A 109 -9.06 -7.56 -0.23
N PRO A 110 -9.42 -8.31 0.83
CA PRO A 110 -9.23 -7.92 2.23
C PRO A 110 -7.76 -8.04 2.70
N ALA A 111 -6.88 -7.18 2.19
CA ALA A 111 -5.45 -7.21 2.47
C ALA A 111 -5.03 -6.34 3.67
N THR A 112 -4.00 -6.80 4.40
CA THR A 112 -3.34 -6.08 5.50
C THR A 112 -1.82 -6.01 5.29
N THR A 113 -1.08 -5.34 6.18
CA THR A 113 0.38 -5.28 6.09
C THR A 113 1.04 -6.49 6.74
N ILE A 114 2.17 -6.95 6.21
CA ILE A 114 2.99 -8.04 6.76
C ILE A 114 3.27 -7.84 8.26
N HIS A 115 3.67 -6.63 8.65
CA HIS A 115 3.98 -6.28 10.04
C HIS A 115 2.81 -6.51 11.02
N ARG A 116 1.55 -6.34 10.57
CA ARG A 116 0.37 -6.56 11.42
C ARG A 116 0.08 -8.04 11.68
N ILE A 117 0.63 -8.94 10.89
CA ILE A 117 0.43 -10.39 11.01
C ILE A 117 1.63 -11.06 11.66
N LEU A 118 2.85 -10.66 11.28
CA LEU A 118 4.09 -11.19 11.89
C LEU A 118 4.22 -10.83 13.36
N TYR A 119 3.67 -9.70 13.80
CA TYR A 119 3.81 -9.23 15.18
C TYR A 119 2.46 -9.17 15.87
N THR A 120 2.30 -10.00 16.90
CA THR A 120 1.13 -9.96 17.79
C THR A 120 1.40 -9.02 18.97
N PRO A 121 0.40 -8.23 19.37
CA PRO A 121 0.50 -7.45 20.58
C PRO A 121 0.58 -8.40 21.79
N VAL A 122 1.54 -8.18 22.68
CA VAL A 122 1.61 -8.87 23.97
C VAL A 122 0.65 -8.16 24.91
N TYR A 123 -0.39 -8.86 25.36
CA TYR A 123 -1.36 -8.27 26.25
C TYR A 123 -0.82 -8.18 27.68
N ASP A 124 -1.23 -7.15 28.42
CA ASP A 124 -1.06 -7.15 29.87
C ASP A 124 -1.93 -8.27 30.49
N PRO A 125 -1.42 -9.10 31.41
CA PRO A 125 -2.13 -10.27 31.95
C PRO A 125 -3.51 -9.96 32.54
N GLU A 126 -3.72 -8.72 33.02
CA GLU A 126 -5.03 -8.31 33.54
C GLU A 126 -6.08 -8.29 32.42
N TYR A 127 -5.72 -7.77 31.24
CA TYR A 127 -6.62 -7.58 30.10
C TYR A 127 -6.68 -8.77 29.13
N GLU A 128 -5.75 -9.72 29.23
CA GLU A 128 -5.77 -10.98 28.48
C GLU A 128 -7.07 -11.75 28.74
N LYS A 129 -7.62 -11.71 29.96
CA LYS A 129 -8.91 -12.31 30.32
C LYS A 129 -10.09 -11.76 29.51
N ILE A 130 -10.04 -10.49 29.09
CA ILE A 130 -11.07 -9.91 28.19
C ILE A 130 -10.89 -10.46 26.77
N ALA A 131 -9.65 -10.56 26.29
CA ALA A 131 -9.35 -11.12 24.99
C ALA A 131 -9.85 -12.58 24.87
N GLU A 132 -9.58 -13.39 25.90
CA GLU A 132 -10.06 -14.77 26.02
C GLU A 132 -11.60 -14.83 26.03
N TRP A 133 -12.27 -14.05 26.91
CA TRP A 133 -13.73 -13.98 26.96
C TRP A 133 -14.37 -13.56 25.63
N LEU A 134 -13.81 -12.56 24.93
CA LEU A 134 -14.31 -12.11 23.64
C LEU A 134 -14.15 -13.20 22.57
N ALA A 135 -13.05 -13.96 22.58
CA ALA A 135 -12.86 -15.16 21.77
C ALA A 135 -13.75 -16.35 22.22
N GLY A 136 -14.48 -16.16 23.34
CA GLY A 136 -15.35 -17.11 24.04
C GLY A 136 -14.59 -18.29 24.66
N GLN A 137 -13.33 -18.06 24.99
CA GLN A 137 -12.50 -18.93 25.81
C GLN A 137 -12.60 -18.37 27.25
N GLY A 138 -13.51 -18.91 28.06
CA GLY A 138 -13.70 -18.43 29.44
C GLY A 138 -14.88 -17.48 29.65
N ASP A 139 -15.08 -17.11 30.92
CA ASP A 139 -16.22 -16.34 31.40
C ASP A 139 -15.98 -14.83 31.35
N LYS A 140 -17.06 -14.04 31.44
CA LYS A 140 -16.99 -12.57 31.46
C LYS A 140 -16.11 -12.13 32.65
N PRO A 141 -14.99 -11.42 32.44
CA PRO A 141 -14.04 -11.13 33.50
C PRO A 141 -14.48 -9.91 34.32
N GLU A 142 -14.12 -9.91 35.61
CA GLU A 142 -14.16 -8.73 36.46
C GLU A 142 -12.78 -8.06 36.45
N ILE A 143 -12.71 -6.80 35.97
CA ILE A 143 -11.47 -6.01 35.93
C ILE A 143 -11.70 -4.68 36.63
N GLU A 144 -10.76 -4.29 37.49
CA GLU A 144 -10.81 -3.04 38.24
C GLU A 144 -10.78 -1.84 37.28
N GLY A 145 -11.78 -0.96 37.38
CA GLY A 145 -11.90 0.23 36.52
C GLY A 145 -12.66 0.04 35.20
N LEU A 146 -13.11 -1.18 34.88
CA LEU A 146 -14.00 -1.45 33.74
C LEU A 146 -15.42 -1.78 34.20
N THR A 147 -16.41 -1.07 33.64
CA THR A 147 -17.83 -1.31 33.93
C THR A 147 -18.41 -2.39 33.04
N ASP A 148 -19.48 -3.06 33.47
CA ASP A 148 -20.22 -4.02 32.65
C ASP A 148 -20.63 -3.43 31.28
N VAL A 149 -21.05 -2.17 31.26
CA VAL A 149 -21.40 -1.45 30.04
C VAL A 149 -20.21 -1.31 29.08
N ALA A 150 -18.99 -1.14 29.61
CA ALA A 150 -17.78 -1.09 28.80
C ALA A 150 -17.44 -2.47 28.21
N LEU A 151 -17.62 -3.54 28.99
CA LEU A 151 -17.45 -4.91 28.52
C LEU A 151 -18.50 -5.29 27.45
N ASP A 152 -19.75 -4.84 27.60
CA ASP A 152 -20.79 -5.08 26.60
C ASP A 152 -20.51 -4.34 25.28
N ARG A 153 -19.96 -3.11 25.35
CA ARG A 153 -19.46 -2.40 24.16
C ARG A 153 -18.28 -3.11 23.51
N ALA A 154 -17.37 -3.67 24.31
CA ALA A 154 -16.27 -4.48 23.82
C ALA A 154 -16.81 -5.70 23.06
N PHE A 155 -17.77 -6.40 23.66
CA PHE A 155 -18.42 -7.57 23.06
C PHE A 155 -19.12 -7.23 21.75
N ALA A 156 -19.92 -6.16 21.71
CA ALA A 156 -20.59 -5.71 20.49
C ALA A 156 -19.61 -5.33 19.38
N SER A 157 -18.55 -4.57 19.71
CA SER A 157 -17.49 -4.20 18.76
C SER A 157 -16.74 -5.43 18.23
N TYR A 158 -16.47 -6.40 19.10
CA TYR A 158 -15.85 -7.66 18.72
C TYR A 158 -16.76 -8.48 17.80
N GLN A 159 -18.07 -8.53 18.03
CA GLN A 159 -18.95 -9.29 17.13
C GLN A 159 -18.98 -8.71 15.71
N GLN A 160 -18.83 -7.39 15.56
CA GLN A 160 -18.83 -6.71 14.26
C GLN A 160 -17.47 -6.80 13.54
N ASN A 161 -16.39 -6.43 14.23
CA ASN A 161 -15.07 -6.26 13.60
C ASN A 161 -14.13 -7.44 13.85
N LYS A 162 -14.52 -8.32 14.76
CA LYS A 162 -13.74 -9.47 15.24
C LYS A 162 -12.32 -9.14 15.70
N SER A 163 -12.06 -7.88 16.06
CA SER A 163 -10.76 -7.34 16.46
C SER A 163 -10.71 -7.10 17.96
N ILE A 164 -9.78 -7.79 18.65
CA ILE A 164 -9.56 -7.63 20.11
C ILE A 164 -9.09 -6.20 20.44
N PRO A 165 -8.12 -5.60 19.72
CA PRO A 165 -7.75 -4.21 19.95
C PRO A 165 -8.91 -3.23 19.74
N ALA A 166 -9.76 -3.43 18.74
CA ALA A 166 -10.94 -2.59 18.50
C ALA A 166 -12.01 -2.76 19.59
N ALA A 167 -12.18 -3.97 20.11
CA ALA A 167 -13.08 -4.28 21.22
C ALA A 167 -12.62 -3.61 22.52
N LEU A 168 -11.35 -3.77 22.88
CA LEU A 168 -10.76 -3.12 24.06
C LEU A 168 -10.79 -1.58 23.93
N ALA A 169 -10.59 -1.04 22.72
CA ALA A 169 -10.76 0.38 22.46
C ALA A 169 -12.22 0.85 22.60
N ALA A 170 -13.20 0.04 22.22
CA ALA A 170 -14.63 0.31 22.43
C ALA A 170 -15.02 0.28 23.92
N ALA A 171 -14.31 -0.52 24.72
CA ALA A 171 -14.39 -0.52 26.19
C ALA A 171 -13.76 0.73 26.84
N GLY A 172 -13.08 1.59 26.06
CA GLY A 172 -12.45 2.81 26.54
C GLY A 172 -10.99 2.66 26.97
N LEU A 173 -10.37 1.51 26.75
CA LEU A 173 -8.98 1.24 27.14
C LEU A 173 -7.98 1.76 26.11
N ARG A 174 -6.81 2.21 26.57
CA ARG A 174 -5.70 2.59 25.68
C ARG A 174 -4.81 1.38 25.45
N GLY A 175 -4.16 1.33 24.30
CA GLY A 175 -3.26 0.23 23.95
C GLY A 175 -2.00 0.15 24.75
N SER A 176 -1.56 1.24 25.35
CA SER A 176 -0.48 1.18 26.34
C SER A 176 -0.92 0.48 27.60
N ASP A 177 -2.22 0.52 27.90
CA ASP A 177 -2.76 0.01 29.15
C ASP A 177 -2.87 -1.52 29.08
N PHE A 178 -2.96 -2.08 27.86
CA PHE A 178 -3.10 -3.52 27.66
C PHE A 178 -2.12 -4.13 26.68
N ILE A 179 -1.23 -3.39 26.01
CA ILE A 179 -0.19 -3.93 25.13
C ILE A 179 1.17 -3.55 25.72
N THR A 180 1.87 -4.53 26.29
CA THR A 180 3.17 -4.35 26.97
C THR A 180 4.35 -4.48 26.01
N GLY A 181 4.12 -5.01 24.81
CA GLY A 181 5.13 -5.16 23.77
C GLY A 181 4.55 -5.79 22.51
N TRP A 182 5.43 -6.06 21.55
CA TRP A 182 5.08 -6.84 20.37
C TRP A 182 5.97 -8.07 20.36
N LYS A 183 5.34 -9.24 20.33
CA LYS A 183 6.06 -10.51 20.14
C LYS A 183 5.87 -10.95 18.71
N ARG A 184 6.92 -11.56 18.16
CA ARG A 184 6.79 -12.30 16.91
C ARG A 184 5.74 -13.39 17.13
N ARG A 185 4.85 -13.53 16.16
CA ARG A 185 3.86 -14.60 16.12
C ARG A 185 4.60 -15.93 15.97
N GLU A 186 4.37 -16.83 16.91
CA GLU A 186 4.85 -18.22 16.87
C GLU A 186 3.74 -19.19 16.46
N GLU A 187 2.47 -18.77 16.59
CA GLU A 187 1.33 -19.61 16.24
C GLU A 187 1.21 -19.74 14.71
N PRO A 188 1.18 -20.98 14.18
CA PRO A 188 1.06 -21.20 12.76
C PRO A 188 -0.34 -20.80 12.27
N LEU A 189 -0.33 -20.18 11.10
CA LEU A 189 -1.47 -19.88 10.24
C LEU A 189 -1.56 -20.95 9.14
N ASP A 190 -2.53 -20.81 8.22
CA ASP A 190 -2.73 -21.81 7.16
C ASP A 190 -2.13 -21.36 5.82
N ILE A 191 -2.72 -20.36 5.17
CA ILE A 191 -2.35 -19.91 3.82
C ILE A 191 -2.03 -18.42 3.85
N GLY A 192 -0.88 -18.04 3.28
CA GLY A 192 -0.45 -16.66 3.15
C GLY A 192 -0.28 -16.25 1.68
N PHE A 193 -0.92 -15.16 1.26
CA PHE A 193 -0.67 -14.52 -0.03
C PHE A 193 0.09 -13.22 0.19
N ILE A 194 1.22 -13.04 -0.47
CA ILE A 194 2.05 -11.83 -0.34
C ILE A 194 2.10 -11.10 -1.67
N ASP A 195 1.47 -9.93 -1.78
CA ASP A 195 1.63 -9.04 -2.94
C ASP A 195 2.85 -8.13 -2.78
N GLU A 196 3.37 -7.62 -3.90
CA GLU A 196 4.61 -6.80 -3.95
C GLU A 196 5.80 -7.48 -3.25
N SER A 197 5.95 -8.80 -3.40
CA SER A 197 6.99 -9.60 -2.74
C SER A 197 8.42 -9.23 -3.17
N SER A 198 8.59 -8.41 -4.21
CA SER A 198 9.88 -7.81 -4.59
C SER A 198 10.44 -6.87 -3.52
N MET A 199 9.61 -6.36 -2.61
CA MET A 199 10.04 -5.53 -1.48
C MET A 199 10.33 -6.33 -0.20
N LEU A 200 10.13 -7.65 -0.20
CA LEU A 200 10.28 -8.50 0.98
C LEU A 200 11.75 -8.77 1.28
N ASP A 201 12.22 -8.40 2.48
CA ASP A 201 13.57 -8.75 2.91
C ASP A 201 13.68 -10.22 3.35
N LYS A 202 14.91 -10.72 3.45
CA LYS A 202 15.18 -12.13 3.78
C LYS A 202 14.61 -12.53 5.14
N LYS A 203 14.72 -11.66 6.15
CA LYS A 203 14.26 -11.95 7.51
C LYS A 203 12.73 -12.02 7.57
N GLN A 204 12.04 -11.07 6.94
CA GLN A 204 10.59 -11.09 6.83
C GLN A 204 10.10 -12.33 6.08
N PHE A 205 10.82 -12.77 5.05
CA PHE A 205 10.49 -13.98 4.33
C PHE A 205 10.66 -15.24 5.18
N GLU A 206 11.78 -15.40 5.88
CA GLU A 206 12.00 -16.50 6.83
C GLU A 206 10.93 -16.50 7.93
N ASP A 207 10.60 -15.31 8.47
CA ASP A 207 9.58 -15.17 9.50
C ASP A 207 8.19 -15.61 8.99
N LEU A 208 7.86 -15.32 7.73
CA LEU A 208 6.61 -15.72 7.08
C LEU A 208 6.57 -17.23 6.77
N GLN A 209 7.69 -17.83 6.36
CA GLN A 209 7.77 -19.27 6.10
C GLN A 209 7.56 -20.12 7.35
N GLU A 210 7.92 -19.60 8.52
CA GLU A 210 7.71 -20.29 9.80
C GLU A 210 6.23 -20.30 10.21
N ILE A 211 5.51 -19.20 9.95
CA ILE A 211 4.10 -19.10 10.35
C ILE A 211 3.12 -19.56 9.27
N PHE A 212 3.50 -19.59 8.00
CA PHE A 212 2.63 -20.05 6.90
C PHE A 212 3.18 -21.34 6.28
N PRO A 213 2.54 -22.50 6.52
CA PRO A 213 2.90 -23.74 5.84
C PRO A 213 2.63 -23.65 4.34
N THR A 214 1.63 -22.88 3.88
CA THR A 214 1.43 -22.60 2.45
C THR A 214 1.58 -21.11 2.19
N LEU A 215 2.58 -20.72 1.39
CA LEU A 215 2.89 -19.31 1.09
C LEU A 215 2.96 -19.09 -0.42
N LEU A 216 2.12 -18.19 -0.94
CA LEU A 216 2.17 -17.73 -2.33
C LEU A 216 2.71 -16.30 -2.39
N LEU A 217 3.80 -16.12 -3.13
CA LEU A 217 4.42 -14.81 -3.36
C LEU A 217 3.98 -14.27 -4.73
N PHE A 218 3.64 -13.00 -4.80
CA PHE A 218 3.35 -12.30 -6.04
C PHE A 218 4.32 -11.12 -6.18
N GLY A 219 5.19 -11.17 -7.18
CA GLY A 219 6.32 -10.25 -7.29
C GLY A 219 6.62 -9.81 -8.71
N ASP A 220 7.30 -8.68 -8.84
CA ASP A 220 7.79 -8.19 -10.12
C ASP A 220 9.33 -8.18 -10.13
N PRO A 221 9.97 -9.01 -10.97
CA PRO A 221 11.44 -9.14 -10.98
C PRO A 221 12.16 -7.89 -11.50
N ALA A 222 11.47 -6.97 -12.18
CA ALA A 222 12.05 -5.73 -12.70
C ALA A 222 11.92 -4.54 -11.74
N GLN A 223 11.21 -4.69 -10.63
CA GLN A 223 11.12 -3.66 -9.59
C GLN A 223 12.43 -3.49 -8.81
N LEU A 224 12.48 -2.51 -7.90
CA LEU A 224 13.61 -2.34 -6.99
C LEU A 224 13.56 -3.44 -5.91
N PRO A 225 14.70 -4.06 -5.59
CA PRO A 225 14.80 -5.02 -4.49
C PRO A 225 14.66 -4.31 -3.13
N PRO A 226 14.53 -5.07 -2.02
CA PRO A 226 14.46 -4.50 -0.69
C PRO A 226 15.69 -3.64 -0.38
N VAL A 227 15.48 -2.49 0.24
CA VAL A 227 16.56 -1.58 0.63
C VAL A 227 17.37 -2.24 1.75
N GLN A 228 18.71 -2.22 1.64
CA GLN A 228 19.64 -2.80 2.63
C GLN A 228 19.60 -4.34 2.80
N SER A 229 19.02 -5.11 1.87
CA SER A 229 19.15 -6.58 1.92
C SER A 229 20.42 -7.08 1.24
N GLU A 230 21.08 -8.06 1.86
CA GLU A 230 22.07 -8.90 1.20
C GLU A 230 21.32 -10.08 0.55
N GLY A 231 21.31 -10.17 -0.79
CA GLY A 231 20.80 -11.36 -1.50
C GLY A 231 19.70 -11.15 -2.53
N GLY A 232 19.30 -9.91 -2.86
CA GLY A 232 18.35 -9.66 -3.94
C GLY A 232 16.89 -9.92 -3.53
N MET A 233 16.07 -10.40 -4.47
CA MET A 233 14.66 -10.67 -4.21
C MET A 233 14.46 -12.12 -3.76
N VAL A 234 13.56 -12.34 -2.80
CA VAL A 234 13.38 -13.65 -2.14
C VAL A 234 13.03 -14.78 -3.11
N PHE A 235 12.27 -14.51 -4.16
CA PHE A 235 11.88 -15.50 -5.16
C PHE A 235 13.03 -15.91 -6.11
N GLU A 236 14.14 -15.18 -6.15
CA GLU A 236 15.34 -15.57 -6.92
C GLU A 236 16.07 -16.75 -6.26
N THR A 237 15.79 -17.03 -4.98
CA THR A 237 16.39 -18.14 -4.23
C THR A 237 15.57 -19.43 -4.29
N LEU A 238 14.36 -19.37 -4.85
CA LEU A 238 13.48 -20.52 -4.99
C LEU A 238 13.93 -21.43 -6.14
N LEU A 239 13.60 -22.72 -6.04
CA LEU A 239 13.79 -23.67 -7.15
C LEU A 239 12.95 -23.25 -8.36
N GLU A 240 13.45 -23.52 -9.57
CA GLU A 240 12.81 -23.05 -10.81
C GLU A 240 11.35 -23.55 -10.95
N ASN A 241 11.07 -24.79 -10.56
CA ASN A 241 9.72 -25.37 -10.56
C ASN A 241 8.78 -24.79 -9.49
N ARG A 242 9.27 -23.88 -8.64
CA ARG A 242 8.47 -23.13 -7.65
C ARG A 242 8.23 -21.68 -8.08
N VAL A 243 8.73 -21.27 -9.25
CA VAL A 243 8.63 -19.91 -9.78
C VAL A 243 7.79 -19.91 -11.06
N LEU A 244 6.53 -19.53 -10.93
CA LEU A 244 5.54 -19.45 -12.00
C LEU A 244 5.68 -18.10 -12.71
N LYS A 245 6.09 -18.10 -13.97
CA LYS A 245 6.40 -16.88 -14.74
C LYS A 245 5.20 -16.47 -15.59
N LEU A 246 4.67 -15.27 -15.34
CA LEU A 246 3.63 -14.64 -16.16
C LEU A 246 4.24 -13.66 -17.15
N ASN A 247 3.85 -13.79 -18.41
CA ASN A 247 4.15 -12.88 -19.49
C ASN A 247 3.10 -11.76 -19.54
N ARG A 248 3.37 -10.75 -20.37
CA ARG A 248 2.43 -9.66 -20.59
C ARG A 248 1.15 -10.22 -21.22
N VAL A 249 0.01 -9.79 -20.68
CA VAL A 249 -1.29 -10.17 -21.24
C VAL A 249 -1.49 -9.42 -22.57
N HIS A 250 -1.62 -10.15 -23.66
CA HIS A 250 -1.99 -9.62 -24.97
C HIS A 250 -3.53 -9.53 -25.09
N ARG A 251 -4.16 -8.58 -24.37
CA ARG A 251 -5.59 -8.23 -24.52
C ARG A 251 -5.73 -7.00 -25.42
N GLN A 252 -6.97 -6.57 -25.71
CA GLN A 252 -7.30 -5.46 -26.61
C GLN A 252 -6.63 -4.11 -26.25
N ASP A 253 -6.12 -3.93 -25.03
CA ASP A 253 -5.16 -2.88 -24.62
C ASP A 253 -3.72 -3.12 -25.13
N ALA A 254 -3.57 -3.79 -26.27
CA ALA A 254 -2.29 -4.27 -26.81
C ALA A 254 -1.30 -3.11 -27.09
N ASP A 255 -1.82 -1.92 -27.40
CA ASP A 255 -1.04 -0.72 -27.61
C ASP A 255 -0.97 0.09 -26.32
N ASN A 256 -0.05 -0.23 -25.41
CA ASN A 256 0.31 0.68 -24.31
C ASN A 256 1.81 0.99 -24.40
N PRO A 257 2.20 2.17 -24.93
CA PRO A 257 3.60 2.52 -25.17
C PRO A 257 4.41 2.61 -23.86
N ILE A 258 3.76 2.91 -22.73
CA ILE A 258 4.43 2.97 -21.43
C ILE A 258 4.87 1.56 -21.00
N LEU A 259 4.01 0.56 -21.22
CA LEU A 259 4.37 -0.83 -20.98
C LEU A 259 5.45 -1.31 -21.96
N ASP A 260 5.38 -0.93 -23.24
CA ASP A 260 6.41 -1.27 -24.23
C ASP A 260 7.79 -0.76 -23.79
N LEU A 261 7.86 0.51 -23.37
CA LEU A 261 9.07 1.12 -22.80
C LEU A 261 9.54 0.36 -21.54
N ALA A 262 8.63 -0.03 -20.65
CA ALA A 262 8.97 -0.78 -19.44
C ALA A 262 9.56 -2.16 -19.76
N HIS A 263 9.01 -2.86 -20.75
CA HIS A 263 9.52 -4.16 -21.18
C HIS A 263 10.89 -4.05 -21.86
N ALA A 264 11.13 -2.98 -22.62
CA ALA A 264 12.42 -2.72 -23.27
C ALA A 264 13.60 -2.59 -22.29
N LEU A 265 13.36 -2.10 -21.07
CA LEU A 265 14.37 -1.99 -20.01
C LEU A 265 14.95 -3.34 -19.55
N ALA A 266 14.35 -4.46 -19.94
CA ALA A 266 14.90 -5.78 -19.67
C ALA A 266 16.05 -6.17 -20.61
N ASP A 267 16.19 -5.50 -21.77
CA ASP A 267 17.31 -5.76 -22.67
C ASP A 267 18.64 -5.36 -22.00
N PRO A 268 19.59 -6.30 -21.79
CA PRO A 268 20.90 -6.00 -21.21
C PRO A 268 21.69 -4.96 -22.02
N GLN A 269 21.55 -4.94 -23.34
CA GLN A 269 22.30 -4.06 -24.25
C GLN A 269 21.75 -2.64 -24.31
N LEU A 270 20.51 -2.42 -23.87
CA LEU A 270 19.92 -1.08 -23.85
C LEU A 270 20.65 -0.19 -22.85
N ASP A 271 21.25 0.89 -23.32
CA ASP A 271 21.83 1.93 -22.47
C ASP A 271 20.82 3.07 -22.22
N PHE A 272 21.20 4.03 -21.38
CA PHE A 272 20.30 5.14 -21.01
C PHE A 272 19.90 5.98 -22.24
N TYR A 273 20.86 6.26 -23.13
CA TYR A 273 20.60 7.08 -24.33
C TYR A 273 19.70 6.36 -25.34
N GLY A 274 19.91 5.05 -25.52
CA GLY A 274 19.04 4.20 -26.30
C GLY A 274 17.61 4.21 -25.76
N PHE A 275 17.45 4.08 -24.44
CA PHE A 275 16.14 4.15 -23.80
C PHE A 275 15.48 5.53 -23.99
N GLU A 276 16.21 6.63 -23.78
CA GLU A 276 15.67 7.98 -23.98
C GLU A 276 15.28 8.27 -25.45
N ARG A 277 16.02 7.70 -26.41
CA ARG A 277 15.63 7.73 -27.82
C ARG A 277 14.31 6.98 -28.04
N MET A 278 14.13 5.80 -27.44
CA MET A 278 12.86 5.07 -27.51
C MET A 278 11.70 5.87 -26.91
N VAL A 279 11.92 6.57 -25.78
CA VAL A 279 10.92 7.46 -25.19
C VAL A 279 10.55 8.59 -26.15
N THR A 280 11.54 9.16 -26.84
CA THR A 280 11.33 10.22 -27.85
C THR A 280 10.49 9.70 -29.02
N GLU A 281 10.85 8.55 -29.58
CA GLU A 281 10.10 7.92 -30.68
C GLU A 281 8.67 7.53 -30.27
N ALA A 282 8.47 7.09 -29.02
CA ALA A 282 7.15 6.80 -28.49
C ALA A 282 6.30 8.08 -28.35
N ALA A 283 6.90 9.17 -27.88
CA ALA A 283 6.21 10.46 -27.73
C ALA A 283 5.81 11.10 -29.07
N GLU A 284 6.49 10.78 -30.16
CA GLU A 284 6.11 11.21 -31.52
C GLU A 284 4.91 10.43 -32.06
N ARG A 285 4.66 9.22 -31.55
CA ARG A 285 3.64 8.29 -32.06
C ARG A 285 2.39 8.25 -31.19
N ASP A 286 2.51 8.52 -29.89
CA ASP A 286 1.43 8.33 -28.92
C ASP A 286 1.43 9.40 -27.83
N GLU A 287 0.28 10.07 -27.65
CA GLU A 287 0.10 11.17 -26.69
C GLU A 287 0.17 10.75 -25.21
N ARG A 288 0.11 9.44 -24.94
CA ARG A 288 0.32 8.89 -23.59
C ARG A 288 1.79 8.96 -23.18
N VAL A 289 2.73 9.19 -24.09
CA VAL A 289 4.13 9.46 -23.77
C VAL A 289 4.46 10.89 -24.19
N VAL A 290 4.99 11.67 -23.25
CA VAL A 290 5.32 13.08 -23.49
C VAL A 290 6.78 13.32 -23.15
N LEU A 291 7.54 13.82 -24.13
CA LEU A 291 8.90 14.29 -23.92
C LEU A 291 8.87 15.73 -23.34
N ALA A 292 8.74 15.82 -22.02
CA ALA A 292 8.56 17.09 -21.33
C ALA A 292 9.88 17.87 -21.20
N GLN A 293 9.87 19.15 -21.56
CA GLN A 293 11.05 20.03 -21.48
C GLN A 293 11.30 20.60 -20.07
N ARG A 294 10.39 20.36 -19.13
CA ARG A 294 10.40 20.86 -17.75
C ARG A 294 9.38 20.09 -16.91
N VAL A 295 9.53 20.12 -15.60
CA VAL A 295 8.50 19.68 -14.65
C VAL A 295 7.37 20.71 -14.64
N GLU A 296 6.13 20.26 -14.58
CA GLU A 296 4.93 21.09 -14.47
C GLU A 296 4.46 21.14 -13.02
N ALA A 297 4.48 22.34 -12.44
CA ALA A 297 4.07 22.57 -11.05
C ALA A 297 2.58 22.29 -10.81
N GLY A 298 1.71 22.47 -11.82
CA GLY A 298 0.29 22.16 -11.73
C GLY A 298 0.04 20.68 -11.44
N LEU A 299 0.70 19.79 -12.20
CA LEU A 299 0.55 18.36 -12.05
C LEU A 299 1.06 17.84 -10.69
N MET A 300 2.12 18.45 -10.16
CA MET A 300 2.72 18.08 -8.87
C MET A 300 1.74 18.10 -7.69
N ALA A 301 0.65 18.88 -7.79
CA ALA A 301 -0.37 18.98 -6.74
C ALA A 301 -1.27 17.75 -6.60
N ARG A 302 -1.35 16.89 -7.63
CA ARG A 302 -2.15 15.65 -7.62
C ARG A 302 -1.31 14.42 -7.95
N SER A 303 -0.21 14.60 -8.68
CA SER A 303 0.73 13.55 -9.04
C SER A 303 2.16 14.01 -8.79
N PRO A 304 2.87 13.42 -7.82
CA PRO A 304 4.20 13.86 -7.47
C PRO A 304 5.19 13.67 -8.61
N ALA A 305 6.14 14.60 -8.73
CA ALA A 305 7.31 14.36 -9.58
C ALA A 305 8.16 13.22 -8.98
N LEU A 306 8.49 12.22 -9.80
CA LEU A 306 9.32 11.09 -9.39
C LEU A 306 10.79 11.38 -9.65
N VAL A 307 11.58 11.26 -8.58
CA VAL A 307 13.03 11.51 -8.59
C VAL A 307 13.77 10.37 -7.89
N TRP A 308 15.06 10.23 -8.14
CA TRP A 308 15.84 9.20 -7.46
C TRP A 308 16.47 9.73 -6.16
N ARG A 309 17.09 10.91 -6.23
CA ARG A 309 17.91 11.46 -5.15
C ARG A 309 17.07 12.29 -4.19
N ASN A 310 17.33 12.15 -2.90
CA ASN A 310 16.64 12.93 -1.88
C ASN A 310 16.89 14.44 -2.05
N ALA A 311 18.12 14.84 -2.41
CA ALA A 311 18.45 16.23 -2.68
C ALA A 311 17.62 16.82 -3.84
N THR A 312 17.39 16.07 -4.91
CA THR A 312 16.54 16.50 -6.03
C THR A 312 15.09 16.65 -5.59
N ARG A 313 14.59 15.72 -4.76
CA ARG A 313 13.24 15.78 -4.18
C ARG A 313 13.02 17.10 -3.43
N ILE A 314 13.92 17.41 -2.50
CA ILE A 314 13.85 18.61 -1.67
C ILE A 314 13.90 19.87 -2.54
N ARG A 315 14.84 19.92 -3.49
CA ARG A 315 14.96 21.03 -4.46
C ARG A 315 13.69 21.27 -5.27
N LEU A 316 13.03 20.21 -5.75
CA LEU A 316 11.78 20.34 -6.50
C LEU A 316 10.62 20.79 -5.60
N ILE A 317 10.57 20.36 -4.34
CA ILE A 317 9.56 20.82 -3.38
C ILE A 317 9.69 22.33 -3.13
N HIS A 318 10.91 22.82 -2.89
CA HIS A 318 11.16 24.25 -2.73
C HIS A 318 10.85 25.03 -4.00
N ALA A 319 11.26 24.52 -5.17
CA ALA A 319 10.94 25.14 -6.45
C ALA A 319 9.43 25.20 -6.73
N PHE A 320 8.69 24.15 -6.37
CA PHE A 320 7.22 24.10 -6.45
C PHE A 320 6.61 25.20 -5.58
N ARG A 321 6.98 25.27 -4.30
CA ARG A 321 6.47 26.29 -3.36
C ARG A 321 6.80 27.70 -3.83
N ALA A 322 8.04 27.94 -4.26
CA ALA A 322 8.47 29.23 -4.81
C ALA A 322 7.68 29.61 -6.07
N ALA A 323 7.35 28.65 -6.94
CA ALA A 323 6.58 28.92 -8.16
C ALA A 323 5.13 29.38 -7.89
N TYR A 324 4.55 28.97 -6.75
CA TYR A 324 3.25 29.45 -6.26
C TYR A 324 3.35 30.68 -5.35
N ASN A 325 4.56 31.20 -5.11
CA ASN A 325 4.82 32.23 -4.10
C ASN A 325 4.28 31.82 -2.71
N ALA A 326 4.40 30.53 -2.37
CA ALA A 326 4.01 30.05 -1.05
C ALA A 326 4.87 30.73 0.02
N PRO A 327 4.26 31.27 1.09
CA PRO A 327 5.00 31.79 2.23
C PRO A 327 5.97 30.76 2.78
N GLU A 328 7.07 31.20 3.40
CA GLU A 328 7.99 30.27 4.03
C GLU A 328 7.31 29.57 5.22
N ASP A 329 6.47 30.30 5.95
CA ASP A 329 5.91 29.93 7.25
C ASP A 329 4.54 29.26 7.24
N GLU A 330 3.90 29.12 6.07
CA GLU A 330 2.52 28.61 5.97
C GLU A 330 2.36 27.61 4.80
N LEU A 331 1.27 26.85 4.80
CA LEU A 331 0.86 26.01 3.66
C LEU A 331 -0.22 26.73 2.87
N LEU A 332 -0.14 26.66 1.54
CA LEU A 332 -1.23 27.05 0.65
C LEU A 332 -2.28 25.93 0.57
N GLU A 333 -3.56 26.30 0.51
CA GLU A 333 -4.63 25.35 0.17
C GLU A 333 -4.32 24.69 -1.18
N GLY A 334 -4.47 23.37 -1.24
CA GLY A 334 -4.12 22.54 -2.39
C GLY A 334 -2.71 21.94 -2.35
N GLU A 335 -1.86 22.27 -1.36
CA GLU A 335 -0.55 21.65 -1.23
C GLU A 335 -0.65 20.14 -0.96
N PRO A 336 0.09 19.30 -1.71
CA PRO A 336 0.12 17.86 -1.50
C PRO A 336 1.04 17.49 -0.34
N LEU A 337 0.61 16.54 0.49
CA LEU A 337 1.35 16.03 1.63
C LEU A 337 1.32 14.49 1.67
N ILE A 338 2.28 13.90 2.39
CA ILE A 338 2.35 12.46 2.65
C ILE A 338 2.39 12.26 4.16
N CYS A 339 1.46 11.47 4.68
CA CYS A 339 1.45 11.09 6.09
C CYS A 339 2.68 10.23 6.42
N ASP A 340 3.51 10.69 7.36
CA ASP A 340 4.71 9.97 7.82
C ASP A 340 4.47 9.21 9.14
N GLY A 341 3.29 9.42 9.74
CA GLY A 341 2.88 8.72 10.95
C GLY A 341 1.89 9.53 11.79
N ILE A 342 1.49 8.96 12.91
CA ILE A 342 0.65 9.64 13.89
C ILE A 342 1.36 9.63 15.24
N GLU A 343 1.85 10.81 15.63
CA GLU A 343 2.54 11.08 16.88
C GLU A 343 1.54 11.66 17.90
N LEU A 344 0.69 10.77 18.44
CA LEU A 344 -0.25 11.10 19.49
C LEU A 344 0.14 10.40 20.81
N PRO A 345 0.13 11.11 21.96
CA PRO A 345 0.32 10.50 23.26
C PRO A 345 -0.69 9.38 23.50
N MET A 346 -0.31 8.37 24.29
CA MET A 346 -1.13 7.18 24.52
C MET A 346 -2.57 7.47 24.98
N LYS A 347 -2.78 8.57 25.72
CA LYS A 347 -4.11 9.07 26.11
C LYS A 347 -5.06 9.42 24.96
N HIS A 348 -4.56 9.51 23.73
CA HIS A 348 -5.32 9.82 22.53
C HIS A 348 -5.35 8.66 21.52
N ARG A 349 -5.09 7.41 21.95
CA ARG A 349 -5.08 6.25 21.05
C ARG A 349 -6.40 6.04 20.29
N LYS A 350 -7.56 6.27 20.92
CA LYS A 350 -8.86 6.18 20.22
C LYS A 350 -8.90 7.11 18.99
N LYS A 351 -8.34 8.31 19.11
CA LYS A 351 -8.20 9.25 17.99
C LYS A 351 -7.20 8.78 16.95
N ARG A 352 -6.10 8.13 17.36
CA ARG A 352 -5.17 7.53 16.41
C ARG A 352 -5.83 6.43 15.58
N LEU A 353 -6.53 5.49 16.24
CA LEU A 353 -7.24 4.40 15.55
C LEU A 353 -8.33 4.94 14.61
N ASP A 354 -9.07 5.96 15.05
CA ASP A 354 -10.05 6.66 14.22
C ASP A 354 -9.40 7.28 12.97
N LEU A 355 -8.28 7.98 13.13
CA LEU A 355 -7.54 8.56 11.99
C LEU A 355 -7.00 7.49 11.04
N GLU A 356 -6.43 6.39 11.56
CA GLU A 356 -5.95 5.27 10.74
C GLU A 356 -7.11 4.58 10.00
N ALA A 357 -8.27 4.41 10.65
CA ALA A 357 -9.47 3.86 10.04
C ALA A 357 -10.03 4.76 8.93
N ARG A 358 -9.90 6.09 9.08
CA ARG A 358 -10.22 7.08 8.04
C ARG A 358 -9.12 7.22 6.98
N GLY A 359 -8.21 6.25 6.89
CA GLY A 359 -7.20 6.15 5.85
C GLY A 359 -5.90 6.91 6.13
N LEU A 360 -5.79 7.66 7.24
CA LEU A 360 -4.61 8.45 7.59
C LEU A 360 -3.49 7.57 8.15
N THR A 361 -2.94 6.71 7.31
CA THR A 361 -1.86 5.77 7.64
C THR A 361 -0.53 6.25 7.07
N LYS A 362 0.60 5.69 7.54
CA LYS A 362 1.92 6.02 6.99
C LYS A 362 1.96 5.71 5.49
N GLY A 363 2.34 6.71 4.69
CA GLY A 363 2.34 6.69 3.22
C GLY A 363 1.04 7.20 2.58
N ALA A 364 0.01 7.55 3.36
CA ALA A 364 -1.22 8.11 2.82
C ALA A 364 -0.96 9.46 2.15
N GLN A 365 -1.43 9.61 0.92
CA GLN A 365 -1.39 10.87 0.18
C GLN A 365 -2.58 11.72 0.59
N VAL A 366 -2.31 12.98 0.94
CA VAL A 366 -3.35 13.91 1.35
C VAL A 366 -3.16 15.28 0.70
N ILE A 367 -4.24 16.02 0.49
CA ILE A 367 -4.21 17.42 0.08
C ILE A 367 -4.60 18.30 1.27
N TYR A 368 -3.82 19.35 1.52
CA TYR A 368 -4.15 20.35 2.52
C TYR A 368 -5.32 21.22 2.03
N LEU A 369 -6.45 21.19 2.76
CA LEU A 369 -7.66 21.95 2.42
C LEU A 369 -7.76 23.28 3.18
N GLY A 370 -6.77 23.61 4.01
CA GLY A 370 -6.76 24.81 4.84
C GLY A 370 -6.85 24.53 6.35
N PRO A 371 -6.88 25.60 7.16
CA PRO A 371 -6.91 25.48 8.61
C PRO A 371 -8.21 24.83 9.10
N GLY A 372 -8.09 24.04 10.16
CA GLY A 372 -9.20 23.47 10.90
C GLY A 372 -9.83 24.47 11.88
N ARG A 373 -10.96 24.08 12.48
CA ARG A 373 -11.70 24.93 13.45
C ARG A 373 -10.92 25.22 14.74
N LYS A 374 -9.93 24.39 15.07
CA LYS A 374 -9.10 24.53 16.28
C LYS A 374 -7.67 24.90 15.87
N PRO A 375 -6.97 25.76 16.64
CA PRO A 375 -5.56 26.00 16.42
C PRO A 375 -4.76 24.69 16.39
N GLY A 376 -3.85 24.55 15.43
CA GLY A 376 -3.07 23.32 15.25
C GLY A 376 -3.81 22.17 14.56
N PHE A 377 -5.04 22.35 14.07
CA PHE A 377 -5.72 21.38 13.21
C PHE A 377 -5.73 21.80 11.75
N SER A 378 -5.65 20.82 10.86
CA SER A 378 -5.77 20.98 9.41
C SER A 378 -6.96 20.22 8.88
N ARG A 379 -7.64 20.79 7.88
CA ARG A 379 -8.59 20.06 7.03
C ARG A 379 -7.78 19.40 5.92
N LEU A 380 -8.01 18.11 5.71
CA LEU A 380 -7.25 17.28 4.79
C LEU A 380 -8.20 16.48 3.91
N HIS A 381 -7.84 16.31 2.64
CA HIS A 381 -8.46 15.31 1.76
C HIS A 381 -7.54 14.09 1.67
N VAL A 382 -7.99 12.91 2.09
CA VAL A 382 -7.22 11.66 2.07
C VAL A 382 -7.62 10.84 0.85
N PHE A 383 -6.68 10.59 -0.06
CA PHE A 383 -6.96 9.80 -1.25
C PHE A 383 -7.23 8.33 -0.93
N GLY A 384 -8.34 7.81 -1.46
CA GLY A 384 -8.73 6.41 -1.32
C GLY A 384 -9.38 6.05 0.02
N ALA A 385 -9.71 7.04 0.86
CA ALA A 385 -10.56 6.84 2.04
C ALA A 385 -12.05 6.91 1.66
N GLU A 386 -12.89 6.11 2.33
CA GLU A 386 -14.34 6.10 2.12
C GLU A 386 -14.98 7.45 2.46
N ASP A 387 -14.56 8.04 3.58
CA ASP A 387 -14.79 9.45 3.90
C ASP A 387 -13.47 10.22 3.77
N PRO A 388 -13.24 10.90 2.64
CA PRO A 388 -11.95 11.51 2.33
C PRO A 388 -11.67 12.77 3.15
N GLN A 389 -12.68 13.40 3.77
CA GLN A 389 -12.45 14.65 4.50
C GLN A 389 -12.10 14.42 5.97
N VAL A 390 -10.83 14.57 6.30
CA VAL A 390 -10.31 14.36 7.66
C VAL A 390 -9.88 15.67 8.28
N SER A 391 -10.21 15.88 9.56
CA SER A 391 -9.68 16.98 10.36
C SER A 391 -8.75 16.41 11.42
N ALA A 392 -7.46 16.71 11.34
CA ALA A 392 -6.45 16.18 12.26
C ALA A 392 -5.56 17.29 12.81
N ALA A 393 -5.09 17.12 14.05
CA ALA A 393 -3.95 17.89 14.52
C ALA A 393 -2.76 17.50 13.65
N SER A 394 -2.05 18.47 13.08
CA SER A 394 -0.99 18.18 12.10
C SER A 394 0.34 18.80 12.49
N ILE A 395 1.40 18.08 12.14
CA ILE A 395 2.79 18.51 12.21
C ILE A 395 3.33 18.35 10.80
N VAL A 396 3.43 19.44 10.06
CA VAL A 396 3.94 19.38 8.69
C VAL A 396 5.42 19.73 8.71
N LYS A 397 6.27 18.86 8.16
CA LYS A 397 7.72 19.01 8.10
C LYS A 397 8.12 19.24 6.64
N ILE A 398 8.67 20.40 6.35
CA ILE A 398 9.26 20.73 5.04
C ILE A 398 10.77 20.62 5.20
N GLU A 399 11.34 19.61 4.55
CA GLU A 399 12.76 19.30 4.65
C GLU A 399 13.61 20.38 3.92
N GLN A 400 14.76 20.73 4.50
CA GLN A 400 15.72 21.68 3.93
C GLN A 400 16.85 20.96 3.20
N GLU A 401 17.59 21.67 2.36
CA GLU A 401 18.76 21.09 1.69
C GLU A 401 19.90 20.84 2.68
N GLY A 402 20.52 19.65 2.63
CA GLY A 402 21.60 19.27 3.54
C GLY A 402 21.09 18.68 4.85
N ASP A 403 21.88 18.81 5.93
CA ASP A 403 21.55 18.35 7.28
C ASP A 403 20.84 19.44 8.11
N GLU A 404 20.27 20.45 7.45
CA GLU A 404 19.52 21.53 8.10
C GLU A 404 18.20 21.00 8.70
N GLU A 405 17.82 21.56 9.85
CA GLU A 405 16.58 21.15 10.54
C GLU A 405 15.36 21.44 9.64
N PRO A 406 14.39 20.51 9.59
CA PRO A 406 13.19 20.71 8.77
C PRO A 406 12.39 21.90 9.30
N PHE A 407 11.89 22.70 8.37
CA PHE A 407 10.97 23.77 8.71
C PHE A 407 9.59 23.21 9.06
N ILE A 408 8.96 23.73 10.11
CA ILE A 408 7.64 23.29 10.58
C ILE A 408 6.66 24.46 10.42
N PRO A 409 5.98 24.60 9.27
CA PRO A 409 4.96 25.66 9.05
C PRO A 409 3.80 25.57 10.04
N PHE A 410 3.53 24.35 10.53
CA PHE A 410 2.36 24.11 11.35
C PHE A 410 2.69 23.06 12.41
N ALA A 411 2.73 23.49 13.68
CA ALA A 411 3.09 22.65 14.81
C ALA A 411 1.95 22.59 15.83
N ALA A 412 1.07 21.61 15.69
CA ALA A 412 0.43 21.09 16.90
C ALA A 412 1.51 20.46 17.79
N ARG A 413 1.39 20.57 19.13
CA ARG A 413 2.32 19.88 20.07
C ARG A 413 2.30 18.34 19.93
N MET A 414 1.31 17.79 19.22
CA MET A 414 1.07 16.38 18.96
C MET A 414 0.08 16.25 17.80
N GLY A 415 0.18 15.22 16.96
CA GLY A 415 -0.68 15.08 15.79
C GLY A 415 -0.19 14.09 14.75
N ALA A 416 -0.86 14.07 13.59
CA ALA A 416 -0.38 13.39 12.41
C ALA A 416 0.81 14.16 11.81
N THR A 417 1.90 13.46 11.53
CA THR A 417 3.09 14.02 10.90
C THR A 417 2.99 13.91 9.39
N PHE A 418 3.42 14.96 8.70
CA PHE A 418 3.36 15.03 7.24
C PHE A 418 4.69 15.51 6.67
N LEU A 419 5.07 14.91 5.54
CA LEU A 419 6.10 15.43 4.65
C LEU A 419 5.43 16.08 3.44
N HIS A 420 6.12 17.00 2.78
CA HIS A 420 5.60 17.59 1.56
C HIS A 420 5.60 16.56 0.40
N GLY A 421 4.50 16.52 -0.35
CA GLY A 421 4.16 15.45 -1.29
C GLY A 421 4.34 15.81 -2.76
N ALA A 422 4.76 17.02 -3.13
CA ALA A 422 4.84 17.43 -4.54
C ALA A 422 5.93 16.72 -5.36
N ALA A 423 6.92 16.13 -4.69
CA ALA A 423 7.90 15.23 -5.28
C ALA A 423 8.19 14.07 -4.32
N VAL A 424 8.41 12.88 -4.87
CA VAL A 424 8.72 11.68 -4.09
C VAL A 424 9.88 10.90 -4.70
N THR A 425 10.62 10.18 -3.86
CA THR A 425 11.64 9.28 -4.37
C THR A 425 10.99 8.06 -5.02
N ILE A 426 11.59 7.54 -6.09
CA ILE A 426 11.09 6.37 -6.83
C ILE A 426 10.90 5.15 -5.92
N HIS A 427 11.77 4.96 -4.92
CA HIS A 427 11.62 3.92 -3.89
C HIS A 427 10.31 4.06 -3.10
N LYS A 428 9.97 5.28 -2.67
CA LYS A 428 8.72 5.55 -1.93
C LYS A 428 7.48 5.50 -2.83
N ALA A 429 7.66 5.53 -4.15
CA ALA A 429 6.58 5.42 -5.13
C ALA A 429 6.19 3.97 -5.46
N GLN A 430 6.96 2.96 -5.03
CA GLN A 430 6.61 1.55 -5.24
C GLN A 430 5.25 1.22 -4.62
N GLY A 431 4.42 0.45 -5.35
CA GLY A 431 3.05 0.13 -4.96
C GLY A 431 2.06 1.29 -5.06
N SER A 432 2.46 2.46 -5.57
CA SER A 432 1.54 3.59 -5.89
C SER A 432 1.34 3.72 -7.39
N GLN A 433 0.22 4.29 -7.82
CA GLN A 433 -0.04 4.63 -9.21
C GLN A 433 -0.77 5.97 -9.27
N TRP A 434 -0.58 6.71 -10.36
CA TRP A 434 -1.25 7.96 -10.66
C TRP A 434 -1.62 8.00 -12.13
N ASP A 435 -2.69 8.73 -12.46
CA ASP A 435 -3.16 8.93 -13.82
C ASP A 435 -2.03 9.38 -14.78
N THR A 436 -1.39 10.49 -14.43
CA THR A 436 -0.28 11.08 -15.18
C THR A 436 0.94 11.18 -14.27
N VAL A 437 2.13 10.72 -14.69
CA VAL A 437 3.36 10.76 -13.87
C VAL A 437 4.48 11.54 -14.57
N GLN A 438 5.16 12.39 -13.81
CA GLN A 438 6.35 13.10 -14.27
C GLN A 438 7.61 12.41 -13.74
N VAL A 439 8.45 11.87 -14.64
CA VAL A 439 9.73 11.24 -14.27
C VAL A 439 10.88 12.19 -14.60
N PHE A 440 11.67 12.54 -13.60
CA PHE A 440 12.80 13.45 -13.76
C PHE A 440 14.03 12.70 -14.31
N ALA A 441 14.17 12.68 -15.64
CA ALA A 441 15.21 11.94 -16.35
C ALA A 441 16.65 12.27 -15.91
N PRO A 442 17.02 13.53 -15.58
CA PRO A 442 18.38 13.86 -15.13
C PRO A 442 18.84 13.08 -13.88
N ASP A 443 17.90 12.67 -13.03
CA ASP A 443 18.19 11.82 -11.87
C ASP A 443 18.47 10.37 -12.28
N ILE A 444 17.72 9.83 -13.25
CA ILE A 444 17.96 8.50 -13.81
C ILE A 444 19.28 8.46 -14.58
N TYR A 445 19.57 9.53 -15.33
CA TYR A 445 20.85 9.70 -15.99
C TYR A 445 22.00 9.65 -14.97
N ALA A 446 21.89 10.38 -13.85
CA ALA A 446 22.88 10.32 -12.78
C ALA A 446 23.07 8.88 -12.26
N ALA A 447 21.99 8.12 -12.07
CA ALA A 447 22.06 6.70 -11.69
C ALA A 447 22.79 5.85 -12.73
N SER A 448 22.54 6.08 -14.03
CA SER A 448 23.23 5.36 -15.11
C SER A 448 24.74 5.64 -15.12
N ARG A 449 25.14 6.89 -14.84
CA ARG A 449 26.54 7.31 -14.77
C ARG A 449 27.27 6.77 -13.54
N MET A 450 26.54 6.51 -12.46
CA MET A 450 27.09 5.87 -11.26
C MET A 450 27.40 4.39 -11.47
N GLY A 451 26.79 3.73 -12.47
CA GLY A 451 27.11 2.35 -12.83
C GLY A 451 26.79 1.30 -11.75
N ARG A 452 25.94 1.64 -10.77
CA ARG A 452 25.54 0.70 -9.70
C ARG A 452 24.69 -0.42 -10.28
N VAL A 453 24.95 -1.65 -9.82
CA VAL A 453 24.21 -2.86 -10.17
C VAL A 453 23.57 -3.43 -8.91
N GLU A 454 22.30 -3.82 -8.99
CA GLU A 454 21.54 -4.44 -7.90
C GLU A 454 20.83 -5.68 -8.42
N ALA A 455 21.08 -6.83 -7.77
CA ALA A 455 20.57 -8.14 -8.17
C ALA A 455 20.77 -8.39 -9.69
N GLY A 456 22.03 -8.26 -10.16
CA GLY A 456 22.41 -8.53 -11.55
C GLY A 456 21.96 -7.50 -12.59
N GLN A 457 21.17 -6.48 -12.23
CA GLN A 457 20.65 -5.48 -13.17
C GLN A 457 21.16 -4.07 -12.82
N PRO A 458 21.49 -3.21 -13.82
CA PRO A 458 21.80 -1.81 -13.57
C PRO A 458 20.67 -1.09 -12.81
N LEU A 459 21.00 -0.41 -11.72
CA LEU A 459 20.03 0.28 -10.86
C LEU A 459 19.17 1.27 -11.65
N TRP A 460 19.75 2.00 -12.61
CA TRP A 460 19.01 2.97 -13.42
C TRP A 460 17.87 2.33 -14.22
N LYS A 461 18.01 1.07 -14.66
CA LYS A 461 16.95 0.33 -15.36
C LYS A 461 15.79 0.01 -14.44
N ARG A 462 16.08 -0.47 -13.22
CA ARG A 462 15.07 -0.71 -12.18
C ARG A 462 14.37 0.59 -11.77
N LEU A 463 15.12 1.67 -11.59
CA LEU A 463 14.57 3.00 -11.29
C LEU A 463 13.64 3.50 -12.40
N ALA A 464 14.09 3.44 -13.66
CA ALA A 464 13.29 3.82 -14.81
C ALA A 464 12.01 2.98 -14.90
N TYR A 465 12.15 1.66 -14.76
CA TYR A 465 11.03 0.71 -14.81
C TYR A 465 9.98 1.00 -13.72
N VAL A 466 10.42 1.13 -12.46
CA VAL A 466 9.51 1.47 -11.36
C VAL A 466 8.84 2.80 -11.63
N ALA A 467 9.60 3.83 -12.04
CA ALA A 467 9.07 5.18 -12.25
C ALA A 467 8.01 5.24 -13.36
N ILE A 468 8.27 4.66 -14.53
CA ILE A 468 7.34 4.75 -15.66
C ILE A 468 6.09 3.90 -15.45
N THR A 469 6.20 2.77 -14.74
CA THR A 469 5.05 1.90 -14.43
C THR A 469 4.12 2.47 -13.34
N ARG A 470 4.46 3.63 -12.77
CA ARG A 470 3.53 4.35 -11.88
C ARG A 470 2.48 5.15 -12.66
N ALA A 471 2.70 5.41 -13.96
CA ALA A 471 1.74 6.06 -14.83
C ALA A 471 0.66 5.06 -15.26
N GLU A 472 -0.61 5.38 -15.01
CA GLU A 472 -1.73 4.59 -15.52
C GLU A 472 -2.06 4.98 -16.96
N ASN A 473 -2.15 6.27 -17.25
CA ASN A 473 -2.60 6.81 -18.54
C ASN A 473 -1.51 7.58 -19.27
N GLN A 474 -0.75 8.45 -18.61
CA GLN A 474 0.26 9.29 -19.28
C GLN A 474 1.60 9.36 -18.54
N LEU A 475 2.69 9.18 -19.29
CA LEU A 475 4.07 9.34 -18.85
C LEU A 475 4.63 10.66 -19.39
N ARG A 476 5.15 11.52 -18.51
CA ARG A 476 5.94 12.70 -18.87
C ARG A 476 7.41 12.48 -18.50
N TRP A 477 8.25 12.24 -19.51
CA TRP A 477 9.69 12.10 -19.34
C TRP A 477 10.36 13.48 -19.40
N VAL A 478 10.76 14.00 -18.23
CA VAL A 478 11.29 15.37 -18.12
C VAL A 478 12.78 15.39 -18.38
N VAL A 479 13.22 15.98 -19.50
CA VAL A 479 14.63 15.92 -19.96
C VAL A 479 15.51 17.09 -19.50
N ARG A 480 14.94 18.16 -18.92
CA ARG A 480 15.73 19.32 -18.45
C ARG A 480 15.50 19.62 -16.98
N ASN A 481 16.55 20.12 -16.34
CA ASN A 481 16.55 20.60 -14.96
C ASN A 481 15.82 21.94 -14.82
N ARG A 482 14.51 21.96 -15.08
CA ARG A 482 13.66 23.16 -15.03
C ARG A 482 12.28 22.80 -14.50
N LEU A 483 11.67 23.73 -13.78
CA LEU A 483 10.26 23.69 -13.36
C LEU A 483 9.53 24.86 -14.02
N GLY A 484 8.38 24.57 -14.63
CA GLY A 484 7.50 25.56 -15.25
C GLY A 484 6.67 26.28 -14.20
N ARG A 485 6.42 27.57 -14.43
CA ARG A 485 5.48 28.33 -13.61
C ARG A 485 4.06 27.75 -13.76
N PRO A 486 3.26 27.75 -12.69
CA PRO A 486 1.88 27.29 -12.76
C PRO A 486 1.03 28.24 -13.62
N GLU A 487 -0.03 27.71 -14.24
CA GLU A 487 -0.97 28.48 -15.07
C GLU A 487 -1.98 29.28 -14.22
N GLY A 488 -2.19 28.86 -12.96
CA GLY A 488 -3.07 29.50 -12.00
C GLY A 488 -2.69 29.17 -10.56
N PRO A 489 -3.45 29.64 -9.57
CA PRO A 489 -3.23 29.26 -8.17
C PRO A 489 -3.52 27.77 -7.94
N LEU A 490 -3.05 27.24 -6.81
CA LEU A 490 -3.51 25.93 -6.34
C LEU A 490 -5.01 25.98 -6.03
N THR A 491 -5.72 24.91 -6.39
CA THR A 491 -7.16 24.79 -6.16
C THR A 491 -7.49 23.48 -5.44
N VAL A 492 -8.66 23.45 -4.82
CA VAL A 492 -9.25 22.28 -4.14
C VAL A 492 -10.66 21.99 -4.65
N ASP A 493 -11.05 22.60 -5.76
CA ASP A 493 -12.42 22.57 -6.26
C ASP A 493 -12.83 21.17 -6.74
N ASP A 494 -11.87 20.40 -7.24
CA ASP A 494 -12.00 18.99 -7.61
C ASP A 494 -12.19 18.06 -6.40
N LEU A 495 -11.93 18.53 -5.17
CA LEU A 495 -11.92 17.73 -3.95
C LEU A 495 -13.14 17.98 -3.04
N ARG A 496 -14.03 18.88 -3.43
CA ARG A 496 -15.25 19.16 -2.66
C ARG A 496 -16.22 18.00 -2.82
N ALA A 497 -16.59 17.36 -1.71
CA ALA A 497 -17.64 16.34 -1.72
C ALA A 497 -18.95 16.98 -2.23
N PRO A 498 -19.73 16.29 -3.07
CA PRO A 498 -21.07 16.75 -3.41
C PRO A 498 -21.84 16.96 -2.11
N ALA A 499 -22.54 18.10 -1.99
CA ALA A 499 -23.38 18.37 -0.84
C ALA A 499 -24.36 17.21 -0.68
N ALA A 500 -24.43 16.61 0.52
CA ALA A 500 -25.40 15.57 0.81
C ALA A 500 -26.79 16.08 0.41
N GLU A 501 -27.49 15.34 -0.44
CA GLU A 501 -28.89 15.64 -0.76
C GLU A 501 -29.66 15.64 0.57
N LEU A 502 -30.14 16.81 0.98
CA LEU A 502 -31.03 16.95 2.12
C LEU A 502 -32.36 16.31 1.73
N THR A 503 -32.50 15.00 1.94
CA THR A 503 -33.78 14.32 1.86
C THR A 503 -34.62 14.73 3.05
N LEU A 504 -35.54 15.68 2.82
CA LEU A 504 -36.65 15.97 3.73
C LEU A 504 -37.55 14.74 3.80
N SER A 505 -37.38 13.91 4.83
CA SER A 505 -38.41 12.95 5.22
C SER A 505 -39.55 13.74 5.86
N ALA A 506 -40.68 13.86 5.17
CA ALA A 506 -41.91 14.36 5.77
C ALA A 506 -42.34 13.37 6.86
N GLU A 507 -42.53 13.86 8.09
CA GLU A 507 -43.21 13.09 9.14
C GLU A 507 -44.67 12.91 8.73
N GLU A 508 -45.08 11.66 8.47
CA GLU A 508 -46.50 11.30 8.42
C GLU A 508 -47.10 11.50 9.81
N GLN A 509 -47.96 12.52 9.93
CA GLN A 509 -48.82 12.69 11.09
C GLN A 509 -49.79 11.51 11.18
N ILE A 510 -49.71 10.78 12.30
CA ILE A 510 -50.74 9.82 12.74
C ILE A 510 -51.95 10.58 13.29
#